data_AF-A0A661VG89-F1
#
_entry.id   AF-A0A661VG89-F1
#
_cell.length_a   1.000
_cell.length_b   1.000
_cell.length_c   1.000
_cell.angle_alpha   90.00
_cell.angle_beta   90.00
_cell.angle_gamma   90.00
#
_symmetry.space_group_name_H-M   'P 1'
#
loop_
_entity.id
_entity.type
_entity.pdbx_description
1 polymer ?
#
loop_
_entity_poly.entity_id
_entity_poly.type
_entity_poly.pdbx_seq_one_letter_code
_entity_poly.pdbx_strand_id
1 'polypeptide(L)' 'MARFSLIPREVKFFDLFETMAALPTTAASEMLSLLTHYDHVSTRVARIKNLEHEADEVTH' A
#
# COMPACT_ATOMS: atom_id res chain seq x y z
N MET A 1 16.78 37.71 -4.72
CA MET A 1 16.67 37.33 -3.29
C MET A 1 15.80 36.09 -3.20
N ALA A 2 16.38 34.92 -2.90
CA ALA A 2 15.62 33.68 -2.80
C ALA A 2 14.69 33.74 -1.57
N ARG A 3 13.38 33.58 -1.79
CA ARG A 3 12.38 33.49 -0.72
C ARG A 3 12.45 32.08 -0.13
N PHE A 4 12.99 31.95 1.07
CA PHE A 4 12.86 30.74 1.86
C PHE A 4 11.41 30.61 2.34
N SER A 5 10.70 29.59 1.85
CA SER A 5 9.37 29.22 2.34
C SER A 5 9.56 28.34 3.57
N LEU A 6 9.11 28.81 4.74
CA LEU A 6 9.06 28.03 5.99
C LEU A 6 7.92 27.01 6.02
N ILE A 7 7.01 27.05 5.05
CA ILE A 7 5.92 26.07 4.92
C ILE A 7 6.46 24.83 4.19
N PRO A 8 6.43 23.64 4.82
CA PRO A 8 6.69 22.39 4.12
C PRO A 8 5.69 22.24 2.98
N ARG A 9 6.18 22.19 1.73
CA ARG A 9 5.34 21.81 0.57
C ARG A 9 5.27 20.30 0.54
N GLU A 10 4.54 19.74 1.47
CA GLU A 10 4.44 18.30 1.73
C GLU A 10 3.56 17.57 0.72
N VAL A 11 3.87 17.71 -0.58
CA VAL A 11 3.22 16.91 -1.64
C VAL A 11 3.38 15.41 -1.35
N LYS A 12 4.52 15.01 -0.79
CA LYS A 12 4.82 13.64 -0.35
C LYS A 12 3.81 13.05 0.65
N PHE A 13 3.12 13.87 1.45
CA PHE A 13 2.19 13.33 2.44
C PHE A 13 0.93 12.77 1.76
N PHE A 14 0.45 13.43 0.71
CA PHE A 14 -0.66 12.91 -0.08
C PHE A 14 -0.26 11.62 -0.82
N ASP A 15 0.97 11.54 -1.35
CA ASP A 15 1.50 10.32 -1.97
C ASP A 15 1.58 9.15 -0.96
N LEU A 16 1.97 9.44 0.29
CA LEU A 16 2.00 8.46 1.36
C LEU A 16 0.58 7.98 1.72
N PHE A 17 -0.39 8.89 1.82
CA PHE A 17 -1.80 8.51 2.06
C PHE A 17 -2.37 7.66 0.94
N GLU A 18 -2.06 7.99 -0.32
CA GLU A 18 -2.49 7.20 -1.48
C GLU A 18 -1.86 5.81 -1.45
N THR A 19 -0.56 5.72 -1.14
CA THR A 19 0.15 4.44 -0.99
C THR A 19 -0.44 3.60 0.15
N MET A 20 -0.70 4.22 1.30
CA MET A 20 -1.25 3.57 2.48
C MET A 20 -2.69 3.08 2.26
N ALA A 21 -3.45 3.72 1.36
CA ALA A 21 -4.79 3.25 0.97
C ALA A 21 -4.72 2.15 -0.11
N ALA A 22 -3.77 2.23 -1.03
CA ALA A 22 -3.66 1.31 -2.16
C ALA A 22 -3.27 -0.12 -1.75
N LEU A 23 -2.31 -0.26 -0.83
CA LEU A 23 -1.81 -1.56 -0.37
C LEU A 23 -2.89 -2.45 0.28
N PRO A 24 -3.64 -2.00 1.30
CA PRO A 24 -4.71 -2.80 1.91
C PRO A 24 -5.87 -3.06 0.93
N THR A 25 -6.20 -2.11 0.04
CA THR A 25 -7.22 -2.31 -1.00
C THR A 25 -6.81 -3.42 -1.98
N THR A 26 -5.53 -3.47 -2.34
CA THR A 26 -4.97 -4.51 -3.20
C THR A 26 -4.95 -5.86 -2.48
N ALA A 27 -4.55 -5.90 -1.20
CA ALA A 27 -4.58 -7.11 -0.39
C ALA A 27 -6.00 -7.67 -0.23
N ALA A 28 -7.00 -6.81 -0.01
CA ALA A 28 -8.40 -7.19 0.07
C ALA A 28 -8.92 -7.77 -1.26
N SER A 29 -8.49 -7.21 -2.39
CA SER A 29 -8.85 -7.70 -3.73
C SER A 29 -8.22 -9.07 -4.02
N GLU A 30 -6.96 -9.29 -3.62
CA GLU A 30 -6.31 -10.60 -3.72
C GLU A 30 -6.96 -11.64 -2.80
N MET A 31 -7.34 -11.24 -1.59
CA MET A 31 -8.06 -12.12 -0.66
C MET A 31 -9.43 -12.50 -1.19
N LEU A 32 -10.20 -11.54 -1.74
CA LEU A 32 -11.47 -11.84 -2.41
C LEU A 32 -11.24 -12.78 -3.60
N SER A 33 -10.20 -12.54 -4.40
CA SER A 33 -9.86 -13.40 -5.54
C SER A 33 -9.53 -14.83 -5.09
N LEU A 34 -8.78 -15.01 -4.01
CA LEU A 34 -8.49 -16.32 -3.42
C LEU A 34 -9.76 -17.06 -2.95
N LEU A 35 -10.71 -16.33 -2.35
CA LEU A 35 -11.95 -16.91 -1.84
C LEU A 35 -12.98 -17.21 -2.93
N THR A 36 -12.96 -16.46 -4.02
CA THR A 36 -13.88 -16.63 -5.17
C THR A 36 -13.32 -17.56 -6.24
N HIS A 37 -11.99 -17.63 -6.35
CA HIS A 37 -11.24 -18.46 -7.30
C HIS A 37 -10.16 -19.21 -6.53
N TYR A 38 -10.44 -20.47 -6.22
CA TYR A 38 -9.58 -21.31 -5.39
C TYR A 38 -8.45 -21.97 -6.19
N ASP A 39 -7.70 -21.17 -6.92
CA ASP A 39 -6.56 -21.56 -7.74
C ASP A 39 -5.27 -20.92 -7.21
N HIS A 40 -4.12 -21.55 -7.47
CA HIS A 40 -2.79 -21.00 -7.11
C HIS A 40 -2.67 -20.52 -5.65
N VAL A 41 -3.32 -21.23 -4.72
CA VAL A 41 -3.52 -20.81 -3.32
C VAL A 41 -2.23 -20.40 -2.62
N SER A 42 -1.16 -21.20 -2.75
CA SER A 42 0.13 -20.90 -2.12
C SER A 42 0.72 -19.56 -2.59
N THR A 43 0.68 -19.31 -3.90
CA THR A 43 1.16 -18.08 -4.51
C THR A 43 0.33 -16.88 -4.08
N ARG A 44 -1.01 -17.02 -4.05
CA ARG A 44 -1.92 -15.95 -3.61
C ARG A 44 -1.73 -15.61 -2.14
N VAL A 45 -1.59 -16.61 -1.27
CA VAL A 45 -1.30 -16.41 0.16
C VAL A 45 0.05 -15.71 0.35
N ALA A 46 1.08 -16.09 -0.39
CA ALA A 46 2.38 -15.42 -0.35
C ALA A 46 2.27 -13.95 -0.80
N ARG A 47 1.50 -13.68 -1.86
CA ARG A 47 1.25 -12.31 -2.34
C ARG A 47 0.55 -11.44 -1.29
N ILE A 48 -0.48 -11.98 -0.63
CA ILE A 48 -1.22 -11.26 0.43
C ILE A 48 -0.29 -10.93 1.60
N LYS A 49 0.58 -11.87 2.02
CA LYS A 49 1.59 -11.61 3.06
C LYS A 49 2.59 -10.53 2.67
N ASN A 50 3.06 -10.53 1.42
CA ASN A 50 3.97 -9.49 0.95
C ASN A 50 3.31 -8.11 0.96
N LEU A 51 2.04 -8.01 0.55
CA LEU A 51 1.28 -6.76 0.59
C LEU A 51 1.08 -6.24 2.01
N GLU A 52 0.91 -7.14 2.99
CA GLU A 52 0.84 -6.78 4.41
C GLU A 52 2.18 -6.24 4.93
N HIS A 53 3.30 -6.91 4.60
CA HIS A 53 4.63 -6.42 4.95
C HIS A 53 4.98 -5.07 4.29
N GLU A 54 4.62 -4.89 3.02
CA GLU A 54 4.75 -3.61 2.32
C GLU A 54 3.93 -2.49 3.00
N ALA A 55 2.75 -2.81 3.54
CA ALA A 55 1.94 -1.84 4.26
C ALA A 55 2.56 -1.44 5.61
N ASP A 56 3.18 -2.39 6.31
CA ASP A 56 3.87 -2.14 7.59
C ASP A 56 5.06 -1.19 7.39
N GLU A 57 5.85 -1.40 6.33
CA GLU A 57 6.98 -0.54 5.93
C GLU A 57 6.56 0.92 5.65
N VAL A 58 5.36 1.15 5.10
CA VAL A 58 4.83 2.51 4.84
C VAL A 58 4.50 3.25 6.14
N THR A 59 4.28 2.54 7.25
CA THR A 59 3.92 3.12 8.55
C THR A 59 5.11 3.34 9.49
N HIS A 60 6.31 2.92 9.12
CA HIS A 60 7.56 3.12 9.86
C HIS A 60 8.35 4.35 9.37
#